data_AF-A0A4R4TRN4-F1
#
_entry.id   AF-A0A4R4TRN4-F1
#
_cell.length_a   1.000
_cell.length_b   1.000
_cell.length_c   1.000
_cell.angle_alpha   90.00
_cell.angle_beta   90.00
_cell.angle_gamma   90.00
#
_symmetry.space_group_name_H-M   'P 1'
#
loop_
_entity.id
_entity.type
_entity.pdbx_description
1 polymer ?
#
loop_
_entity_poly.entity_id
_entity_poly.type
_entity_poly.pdbx_seq_one_letter_code
_entity_poly.pdbx_strand_id
1 'polypeptide(L)'
;GAGVASAQNMSVGVSADVTSIDPHYHLYSPNQNIADHVFGRLIERNDKLRMLPGLALSWAAIDELTWEFKLRPGVKFHDGSPFTAEDVAFSIQRVPNIKDSPGGFSVYTKEIAEVQVVDPLTVRFKT
;
A
#
# COMPACT_ATOMS: atom_id res chain seq x y z
N GLY A 1 -38.47 -2.10 6.77
CA GLY A 1 -37.66 -2.04 5.54
C GLY A 1 -36.77 -0.82 5.64
N ALA A 2 -35.46 -0.98 5.49
CA ALA A 2 -34.52 0.13 5.53
C ALA A 2 -34.52 0.86 4.18
N GLY A 3 -34.74 2.17 4.20
CA GLY A 3 -34.77 3.02 3.01
C GLY A 3 -33.39 3.21 2.39
N VAL A 4 -33.37 3.37 1.07
CA VAL A 4 -32.17 3.60 0.27
C VAL A 4 -31.56 4.95 0.66
N ALA A 5 -30.27 4.96 1.00
CA ALA A 5 -29.56 6.18 1.37
C ALA A 5 -29.39 7.12 0.16
N SER A 6 -29.70 8.40 0.33
CA SER A 6 -29.41 9.46 -0.63
C SER A 6 -27.90 9.72 -0.69
N ALA A 7 -27.38 10.11 -1.86
CA ALA A 7 -25.98 10.49 -2.03
C ALA A 7 -25.59 11.56 -0.99
N GLN A 8 -24.62 11.23 -0.13
CA GLN A 8 -24.10 12.14 0.90
C GLN A 8 -22.80 12.74 0.39
N ASN A 9 -22.79 14.06 0.20
CA ASN A 9 -21.55 14.79 -0.04
C ASN A 9 -20.85 14.99 1.31
N MET A 10 -19.66 14.39 1.46
CA MET A 10 -18.79 14.61 2.62
C MET A 10 -17.71 15.63 2.25
N SER A 11 -17.61 16.71 3.02
CA SER A 11 -16.51 17.68 2.92
C SER A 11 -15.52 17.44 4.06
N VAL A 12 -14.24 17.28 3.71
CA VAL A 12 -13.15 17.10 4.67
C VAL A 12 -12.19 18.29 4.51
N GLY A 13 -12.00 19.05 5.58
CA GLY A 13 -11.00 20.12 5.61
C GLY A 13 -9.60 19.53 5.81
N VAL A 14 -8.65 19.90 4.94
CA VAL A 14 -7.24 19.53 5.09
C VAL A 14 -6.48 20.71 5.73
N SER A 15 -5.64 20.43 6.73
CA SER A 15 -4.94 21.47 7.51
C SER A 15 -3.72 22.07 6.79
N ALA A 16 -3.33 21.49 5.66
CA ALA A 16 -2.23 21.93 4.81
C ALA A 16 -2.42 21.38 3.39
N ASP A 17 -1.73 21.99 2.42
CA ASP A 17 -1.84 21.63 1.01
C ASP A 17 -1.35 20.21 0.72
N VAL A 18 -2.03 19.57 -0.23
CA VAL A 18 -1.62 18.30 -0.80
C VAL A 18 -0.61 18.61 -1.89
N THR A 19 0.61 18.10 -1.74
CA THR A 19 1.70 18.40 -2.66
C THR A 19 1.85 17.37 -3.78
N SER A 20 1.25 16.19 -3.62
CA SER A 20 1.26 15.12 -4.62
C SER A 20 0.17 14.08 -4.34
N ILE A 21 -0.31 13.44 -5.40
CA ILE A 21 -1.18 12.25 -5.36
C ILE A 21 -0.41 10.95 -5.59
N ASP A 22 0.90 11.03 -5.85
CA ASP A 22 1.78 9.86 -5.94
C ASP A 22 2.09 9.35 -4.53
N PRO A 23 1.73 8.09 -4.20
CA PRO A 23 1.87 7.55 -2.84
C PRO A 23 3.34 7.42 -2.39
N HIS A 24 4.31 7.49 -3.30
CA HIS A 24 5.74 7.37 -2.97
C HIS A 24 6.54 8.68 -3.06
N TYR A 25 5.93 9.78 -3.51
CA TYR A 25 6.69 11.01 -3.82
C TYR A 25 7.06 11.86 -2.59
N HIS A 26 6.16 12.00 -1.62
CA HIS A 26 6.43 12.86 -0.46
C HIS A 26 5.75 12.31 0.79
N LEU A 27 6.57 11.85 1.73
CA LEU A 27 6.22 11.37 3.06
C LEU A 27 5.70 12.51 3.93
N TYR A 28 4.46 12.92 3.66
CA TYR A 28 3.81 14.08 4.27
C TYR A 28 2.35 13.74 4.61
N SER A 29 1.92 14.02 5.84
CA SER A 29 0.64 13.51 6.36
C SER A 29 -0.59 13.88 5.52
N PRO A 30 -0.75 15.11 4.99
CA PRO A 30 -1.84 15.43 4.06
C PRO A 30 -1.87 14.56 2.80
N ASN A 31 -0.71 14.23 2.22
CA ASN A 31 -0.64 13.34 1.05
C ASN A 31 -1.04 11.91 1.43
N GLN A 32 -0.61 11.43 2.60
CA GLN A 32 -0.97 10.09 3.09
C GLN A 32 -2.48 9.97 3.34
N ASN A 33 -3.11 10.99 3.91
CA ASN A 33 -4.55 11.00 4.14
C ASN A 33 -5.34 10.84 2.84
N ILE A 34 -4.90 11.49 1.75
CA ILE A 34 -5.52 11.30 0.44
C ILE A 34 -5.19 9.94 -0.14
N ALA A 35 -3.93 9.49 -0.03
CA ALA A 35 -3.51 8.20 -0.53
C ALA A 35 -4.33 7.05 0.08
N ASP A 36 -4.70 7.14 1.36
CA ASP A 36 -5.51 6.13 2.05
C ASP A 36 -6.95 6.00 1.50
N HIS A 37 -7.42 6.99 0.74
CA HIS A 37 -8.70 6.91 0.02
C HIS A 37 -8.59 6.30 -1.38
N VAL A 38 -7.37 6.22 -1.94
CA VAL A 38 -7.13 5.83 -3.34
C VAL A 38 -6.36 4.51 -3.46
N PHE A 39 -5.45 4.22 -2.53
CA PHE A 39 -4.54 3.07 -2.57
C PHE A 39 -4.77 2.14 -1.38
N GLY A 40 -4.77 0.83 -1.63
CA GLY A 40 -4.81 -0.18 -0.58
C GLY A 40 -3.40 -0.52 -0.07
N ARG A 41 -3.28 -0.85 1.22
CA ARG A 41 -2.01 -1.31 1.82
C ARG A 41 -1.98 -2.83 1.95
N LEU A 42 -0.78 -3.43 1.95
CA LEU A 42 -0.65 -4.87 2.23
C LEU A 42 -1.15 -5.22 3.63
N ILE A 43 -0.74 -4.42 4.62
CA ILE A 43 -1.10 -4.56 6.03
C ILE A 43 -1.71 -3.25 6.50
N GLU A 44 -2.87 -3.34 7.13
CA GLU A 44 -3.55 -2.23 7.77
C GLU A 44 -3.18 -2.12 9.25
N ARG A 45 -3.45 -0.97 9.86
CA ARG A 45 -3.30 -0.76 11.31
C ARG A 45 -4.58 -0.17 11.89
N ASN A 46 -5.02 -0.68 13.03
CA ASN A 46 -6.13 -0.08 13.75
C ASN A 46 -5.69 1.03 14.72
N ASP A 47 -6.66 1.63 15.39
CA ASP A 47 -6.53 2.61 16.48
C ASP A 47 -5.59 2.17 17.62
N LYS A 48 -5.43 0.85 17.81
CA LYS A 48 -4.54 0.23 18.80
C LYS A 48 -3.20 -0.21 18.21
N LEU A 49 -2.85 0.26 17.01
CA LEU A 49 -1.62 -0.07 16.28
C LEU A 49 -1.43 -1.57 16.01
N ARG A 50 -2.51 -2.36 16.07
CA ARG A 50 -2.47 -3.78 15.72
C ARG A 50 -2.45 -3.90 14.20
N MET A 51 -1.57 -4.78 13.71
CA MET A 51 -1.52 -5.14 12.30
C MET A 51 -2.74 -5.98 11.92
N LEU A 52 -3.40 -5.60 10.83
CA LEU A 52 -4.59 -6.25 10.30
C LEU A 52 -4.38 -6.60 8.81
N PRO A 53 -5.04 -7.65 8.29
CA PRO A 53 -5.03 -7.94 6.86
C PRO A 53 -5.56 -6.78 6.02
N GLY A 54 -4.80 -6.37 5.01
CA GLY A 54 -5.24 -5.47 3.95
C GLY A 54 -5.37 -6.22 2.63
N LEU A 55 -4.53 -5.85 1.67
CA LEU A 55 -4.30 -6.58 0.41
C LEU A 55 -3.59 -7.92 0.63
N ALA A 56 -2.79 -8.05 1.70
CA ALA A 56 -2.29 -9.34 2.16
C ALA A 56 -3.25 -9.94 3.21
N LEU A 57 -3.67 -11.18 3.00
CA LEU A 57 -4.50 -11.95 3.93
C LEU A 57 -3.68 -12.49 5.12
N SER A 58 -2.43 -12.83 4.87
CA SER A 58 -1.49 -13.28 5.89
C SER A 58 -0.05 -12.97 5.48
N TRP A 59 0.84 -12.96 6.47
CA TRP A 59 2.27 -12.84 6.29
C TRP A 59 3.01 -13.61 7.39
N ALA A 60 4.15 -14.19 7.05
CA ALA A 60 4.97 -14.96 7.99
C ALA A 60 6.45 -14.90 7.60
N ALA A 61 7.33 -14.93 8.60
CA ALA A 61 8.74 -15.21 8.38
C ALA A 61 8.88 -16.71 8.06
N ILE A 62 9.46 -17.03 6.91
CA ILE A 62 9.72 -18.41 6.49
C ILE A 62 11.16 -18.84 6.78
N ASP A 63 12.04 -17.87 7.01
CA ASP A 63 13.38 -18.01 7.56
C ASP A 63 13.80 -16.70 8.26
N GLU A 64 15.07 -16.59 8.67
CA GLU A 64 15.58 -15.43 9.42
C GLU A 64 15.51 -14.10 8.66
N LEU A 65 15.54 -14.14 7.32
CA LEU A 65 15.65 -12.95 6.47
C LEU A 65 14.50 -12.83 5.46
N THR A 66 13.60 -13.80 5.39
CA THR A 66 12.57 -13.85 4.36
C THR A 66 11.17 -13.82 4.95
N TRP A 67 10.40 -12.83 4.53
CA TRP A 67 8.97 -12.73 4.80
C TRP A 67 8.16 -13.13 3.57
N GLU A 68 7.19 -14.02 3.75
CA GLU A 68 6.21 -14.38 2.72
C GLU A 68 4.86 -13.72 3.02
N PHE A 69 4.24 -13.15 1.98
CA PHE A 69 2.91 -12.54 2.03
C PHE A 69 1.97 -13.28 1.09
N LYS A 70 0.75 -13.61 1.59
CA LYS A 70 -0.33 -14.17 0.77
C LYS A 70 -1.34 -13.09 0.44
N LEU A 71 -1.54 -12.83 -0.85
CA LEU A 71 -2.39 -11.75 -1.34
C LEU A 71 -3.86 -12.18 -1.45
N ARG A 72 -4.75 -11.21 -1.32
CA ARG A 72 -6.19 -11.39 -1.47
C ARG A 72 -6.53 -11.67 -2.94
N PRO A 73 -7.21 -12.77 -3.26
CA PRO A 73 -7.63 -13.06 -4.64
C PRO A 73 -8.75 -12.12 -5.09
N GLY A 74 -8.81 -11.87 -6.40
CA GLY A 74 -9.92 -11.16 -7.03
C GLY A 74 -9.93 -9.64 -6.81
N VAL A 75 -8.87 -9.07 -6.22
CA VAL A 75 -8.69 -7.62 -6.14
C VAL A 75 -8.39 -7.07 -7.53
N LYS A 76 -8.96 -5.90 -7.83
CA LYS A 76 -8.79 -5.19 -9.10
C LYS A 76 -8.50 -3.72 -8.85
N PHE A 77 -7.74 -3.12 -9.74
CA PHE A 77 -7.62 -1.68 -9.84
C PHE A 77 -8.91 -1.05 -10.40
N HIS A 78 -9.01 0.27 -10.31
CA HIS A 78 -10.19 1.01 -10.78
C HIS A 78 -10.43 0.90 -12.30
N ASP A 79 -9.41 0.56 -13.08
CA ASP A 79 -9.51 0.28 -14.52
C ASP A 79 -9.94 -1.17 -14.85
N GLY A 80 -10.09 -2.01 -13.81
CA GLY A 80 -10.50 -3.41 -13.92
C GLY A 80 -9.36 -4.41 -14.09
N SER A 81 -8.10 -3.96 -14.20
CA SER A 81 -6.93 -4.84 -14.21
C SER A 81 -6.77 -5.58 -12.87
N PRO A 82 -6.30 -6.84 -12.86
CA PRO A 82 -6.12 -7.59 -11.62
C PRO A 82 -4.92 -7.05 -10.83
N PHE A 83 -5.02 -7.08 -9.51
CA PHE A 83 -3.90 -6.85 -8.60
C PHE A 83 -3.16 -8.17 -8.34
N THR A 84 -1.84 -8.18 -8.51
CA THR A 84 -0.98 -9.35 -8.32
C THR A 84 0.32 -9.05 -7.56
N ALA A 85 1.10 -10.10 -7.28
CA ALA A 85 2.41 -10.00 -6.64
C ALA A 85 3.41 -9.15 -7.45
N GLU A 86 3.28 -9.11 -8.77
CA GLU A 86 4.07 -8.27 -9.66
C GLU A 86 3.86 -6.79 -9.38
N ASP A 87 2.63 -6.35 -9.08
CA ASP A 87 2.33 -4.95 -8.75
C ASP A 87 2.98 -4.54 -7.42
N VAL A 88 3.02 -5.47 -6.46
CA VAL A 88 3.71 -5.27 -5.19
C VAL A 88 5.22 -5.11 -5.43
N ALA A 89 5.81 -6.01 -6.21
CA ALA A 89 7.22 -5.95 -6.55
C ALA A 89 7.59 -4.65 -7.26
N PHE A 90 6.82 -4.26 -8.27
CA PHE A 90 6.99 -2.99 -8.97
C PHE A 90 6.91 -1.80 -8.02
N SER A 91 5.91 -1.77 -7.15
CA SER A 91 5.70 -0.67 -6.20
C SER A 91 6.90 -0.50 -5.27
N ILE A 92 7.42 -1.58 -4.70
CA ILE A 92 8.61 -1.53 -3.81
C ILE A 92 9.86 -1.09 -4.58
N GLN A 93 10.10 -1.66 -5.77
CA GLN A 93 11.25 -1.33 -6.61
C GLN A 93 11.20 0.10 -7.16
N ARG A 94 10.01 0.69 -7.28
CA ARG A 94 9.82 2.06 -7.74
C ARG A 94 10.30 3.10 -6.71
N VAL A 95 10.13 2.83 -5.41
CA VAL A 95 10.44 3.79 -4.32
C VAL A 95 11.83 4.43 -4.41
N PRO A 96 12.95 3.66 -4.51
CA PRO A 96 14.28 4.26 -4.58
C PRO A 96 14.56 5.04 -5.87
N ASN A 97 13.71 4.90 -6.90
CA ASN A 97 13.90 5.48 -8.22
C ASN A 97 13.10 6.79 -8.45
N ILE A 98 12.40 7.29 -7.43
CA ILE A 98 11.68 8.56 -7.50
C ILE A 98 12.66 9.74 -7.44
N LYS A 99 12.75 10.48 -8.54
CA LYS A 99 13.58 11.68 -8.64
C LYS A 99 12.89 12.89 -8.01
N ASP A 100 13.69 13.83 -7.51
CA ASP A 100 13.24 15.14 -7.02
C ASP A 100 12.17 15.07 -5.92
N SER A 101 12.14 13.97 -5.17
CA SER A 101 11.24 13.79 -4.04
C SER A 101 11.78 14.58 -2.83
N PRO A 102 11.02 15.52 -2.25
CA PRO A 102 11.46 16.31 -1.09
C PRO A 102 11.53 15.50 0.22
N GLY A 103 10.98 14.28 0.24
CA GLY A 103 11.03 13.37 1.38
C GLY A 103 10.47 12.00 1.01
N GLY A 104 11.28 11.16 0.37
CA GLY A 104 10.82 9.91 -0.24
C GLY A 104 10.67 8.76 0.76
N PHE A 105 10.04 7.68 0.32
CA PHE A 105 9.77 6.51 1.18
C PHE A 105 10.96 5.53 1.28
N SER A 106 12.12 5.83 0.67
CA SER A 106 13.27 4.92 0.63
C SER A 106 13.77 4.48 2.01
N VAL A 107 13.54 5.29 3.06
CA VAL A 107 13.86 4.91 4.44
C VAL A 107 13.15 3.64 4.91
N TYR A 108 11.98 3.31 4.34
CA TYR A 108 11.19 2.13 4.68
C TYR A 108 11.45 0.93 3.77
N THR A 109 12.02 1.13 2.59
CA THR A 109 12.26 0.05 1.61
C THR A 109 13.73 -0.31 1.45
N LYS A 110 14.68 0.52 1.94
CA LYS A 110 16.13 0.30 1.75
C LYS A 110 16.67 -1.00 2.32
N GLU A 111 16.03 -1.56 3.34
CA GLU A 111 16.43 -2.84 3.94
C GLU A 111 15.89 -4.03 3.15
N ILE A 112 14.96 -3.85 2.21
CA ILE A 112 14.48 -4.93 1.35
C ILE A 112 15.53 -5.15 0.26
N ALA A 113 16.37 -6.17 0.47
CA ALA A 113 17.41 -6.56 -0.47
C ALA A 113 16.85 -7.19 -1.75
N GLU A 114 15.74 -7.93 -1.65
CA GLU A 114 15.12 -8.60 -2.79
C GLU A 114 13.61 -8.71 -2.63
N VAL A 115 12.88 -8.57 -3.74
CA VAL A 115 11.46 -8.91 -3.84
C VAL A 115 11.29 -10.02 -4.86
N GLN A 116 10.81 -11.18 -4.40
CA GLN A 116 10.57 -12.35 -5.22
C GLN A 116 9.07 -12.55 -5.43
N VAL A 117 8.63 -12.57 -6.68
CA VAL A 117 7.30 -13.04 -7.07
C VAL A 117 7.34 -14.57 -7.15
N VAL A 118 6.64 -15.24 -6.24
CA VAL A 118 6.59 -16.72 -6.18
C VAL A 118 5.49 -17.24 -7.09
N ASP A 119 4.32 -16.62 -7.01
CA ASP A 119 3.14 -16.85 -7.85
C ASP A 119 2.27 -15.57 -7.83
N PRO A 120 1.19 -15.46 -8.64
CA PRO A 120 0.40 -14.24 -8.73
C PRO A 120 -0.18 -13.72 -7.40
N LEU A 121 -0.31 -14.57 -6.38
CA LEU A 121 -0.86 -14.24 -5.07
C LEU A 121 0.14 -14.47 -3.93
N THR A 122 1.42 -14.69 -4.23
CA THR A 122 2.47 -14.88 -3.23
C THR A 122 3.70 -14.04 -3.59
N VAL A 123 4.10 -13.17 -2.68
CA VAL A 123 5.33 -12.38 -2.78
C VAL A 123 6.20 -12.59 -1.56
N ARG A 124 7.53 -12.61 -1.75
CA ARG A 124 8.51 -12.71 -0.67
C ARG A 124 9.43 -11.51 -0.66
N PHE A 125 9.69 -10.98 0.53
CA PHE A 125 10.69 -9.93 0.76
C PHE A 125 11.86 -10.52 1.52
N LYS A 126 13.06 -10.32 1.00
CA LYS A 126 14.31 -10.62 1.68
C LYS A 126 14.86 -9.34 2.29
N THR A 127 15.16 -9.36 3.58
CA THR A 127 15.72 -8.24 4.35
C THR A 127 17.14 -8.49 4.80
#